data_AF-A0A0U1CUV9-F1
#
_entry.id   AF-A0A0U1CUV9-F1
#
_cell.length_a   1.000
_cell.length_b   1.000
_cell.length_c   1.000
_cell.angle_alpha   90.00
_cell.angle_beta   90.00
_cell.angle_gamma   90.00
#
_symmetry.space_group_name_H-M   'P 1'
#
loop_
_entity.id
_entity.type
_entity.pdbx_description
1 polymer ?
#
loop_
_entity_poly.entity_id
_entity_poly.type
_entity_poly.pdbx_seq_one_letter_code
_entity_poly.pdbx_strand_id
1 'polypeptide(L)'
;MDRPIDPVTALRQIAYYKDRAREDPRRVMAYRNAADIVEALPDAQRDRLGASGSWQSLPGIGPKTAKVIAQAWAGHEPDALVELRMAAKDLGGGALRSALRGDLHVHSNWSDGSARSRR
;
A
#
# COMPACT_ATOMS: atom_id res chain seq x y z
N MET A 1 16.16 8.12 -7.13
CA MET A 1 15.25 7.32 -7.96
C MET A 1 14.30 6.64 -7.00
N ASP A 2 13.09 7.20 -6.85
CA ASP A 2 12.09 6.70 -5.91
C ASP A 2 11.81 5.23 -6.21
N ARG A 3 12.03 4.39 -5.19
CA ARG A 3 11.72 2.97 -5.27
C ARG A 3 10.20 2.87 -5.33
N PRO A 4 9.62 2.15 -6.32
CA PRO A 4 8.18 1.98 -6.41
C PRO A 4 7.66 1.50 -5.05
N ILE A 5 6.68 2.21 -4.50
CA ILE A 5 6.11 1.88 -3.20
C ILE A 5 5.20 0.67 -3.38
N ASP A 6 5.43 -0.37 -2.59
CA ASP A 6 4.56 -1.53 -2.59
C ASP A 6 3.14 -1.12 -2.10
N PRO A 7 2.05 -1.60 -2.72
CA PRO A 7 0.70 -1.19 -2.35
C PRO A 7 0.34 -1.46 -0.88
N VAL A 8 0.80 -2.57 -0.30
CA VAL A 8 0.58 -2.87 1.12
C VAL A 8 1.28 -1.82 1.98
N THR A 9 2.52 -1.49 1.63
CA THR A 9 3.29 -0.43 2.29
C THR A 9 2.58 0.92 2.21
N ALA A 10 2.06 1.29 1.02
CA ALA A 10 1.34 2.55 0.84
C ALA A 10 0.06 2.63 1.70
N LEU A 11 -0.72 1.55 1.76
CA LEU A 11 -1.92 1.48 2.60
C LEU A 11 -1.60 1.61 4.09
N ARG A 12 -0.56 0.91 4.56
CA ARG A 12 -0.08 1.01 5.95
C ARG A 12 0.37 2.42 6.30
N GLN A 13 1.10 3.09 5.41
CA GLN A 13 1.52 4.48 5.60
C GLN A 13 0.34 5.44 5.67
N ILE A 14 -0.66 5.28 4.79
CA ILE A 14 -1.88 6.10 4.82
C ILE A 14 -2.64 5.89 6.13
N ALA A 15 -2.79 4.65 6.59
CA ALA A 15 -3.44 4.35 7.86
C ALA A 15 -2.72 5.05 9.02
N TYR A 16 -1.38 4.96 9.07
CA TYR A 16 -0.55 5.63 10.07
C TYR A 16 -0.78 7.15 10.11
N TYR A 17 -0.75 7.80 8.95
CA TYR A 17 -0.94 9.25 8.88
C TYR A 17 -2.34 9.68 9.30
N LYS A 18 -3.36 8.92 8.91
CA LYS A 18 -4.75 9.20 9.31
C LYS A 18 -4.95 9.04 10.81
N ASP A 19 -4.37 8.00 11.40
CA ASP A 19 -4.39 7.75 12.83
C ASP A 19 -3.74 8.91 13.60
N ARG A 20 -2.57 9.36 13.13
CA ARG A 20 -1.85 10.51 13.72
C ARG A 20 -2.62 11.82 13.57
N ALA A 21 -3.32 12.01 12.45
CA ALA A 21 -4.18 13.15 12.21
C ALA A 21 -5.49 13.12 13.03
N ARG A 22 -5.70 12.07 13.84
CA ARG A 22 -6.94 11.83 14.61
C ARG A 22 -8.19 11.83 13.73
N GLU A 23 -8.05 11.31 12.50
CA GLU A 23 -9.19 11.08 11.61
C GLU A 23 -10.11 9.96 12.15
N ASP A 24 -11.25 9.76 11.49
CA ASP A 24 -12.22 8.73 11.84
C ASP A 24 -11.55 7.33 11.94
N PRO A 25 -11.63 6.66 13.11
CA PRO A 25 -10.99 5.37 13.33
C PRO A 25 -11.51 4.27 12.39
N ARG A 26 -12.75 4.36 11.90
CA ARG A 26 -13.29 3.44 10.89
C ARG A 26 -12.53 3.55 9.57
N ARG A 27 -12.12 4.77 9.19
CA ARG A 27 -11.33 5.00 7.96
C ARG A 27 -9.93 4.45 8.13
N VAL A 28 -9.30 4.66 9.29
CA VAL A 28 -7.98 4.08 9.62
C VAL A 28 -8.03 2.55 9.51
N MET A 29 -9.02 1.91 10.14
CA MET A 29 -9.19 0.45 10.07
C MET A 29 -9.46 -0.03 8.64
N ALA A 30 -10.22 0.71 7.82
CA ALA A 30 -10.45 0.33 6.43
C ALA A 30 -9.14 0.24 5.62
N TYR A 31 -8.19 1.15 5.83
CA TYR A 31 -6.87 1.06 5.18
C TYR A 31 -6.01 -0.07 5.73
N ARG A 32 -6.06 -0.34 7.04
CA ARG A 32 -5.36 -1.48 7.65
C ARG A 32 -5.88 -2.81 7.09
N ASN A 33 -7.18 -3.02 7.13
CA ASN A 33 -7.82 -4.23 6.61
C ASN A 33 -7.55 -4.43 5.12
N ALA A 34 -7.56 -3.35 4.32
CA ALA A 34 -7.22 -3.44 2.91
C ALA A 34 -5.76 -3.86 2.68
N ALA A 35 -4.83 -3.40 3.54
CA ALA A 35 -3.44 -3.83 3.45
C ALA A 35 -3.33 -5.34 3.71
N ASP A 36 -4.02 -5.84 4.74
CA ASP A 36 -4.03 -7.26 5.09
C ASP A 36 -4.67 -8.12 3.99
N ILE A 37 -5.77 -7.64 3.38
CA ILE A 37 -6.40 -8.31 2.22
C ILE A 37 -5.41 -8.40 1.06
N VAL A 38 -4.73 -7.30 0.70
CA VAL A 38 -3.79 -7.27 -0.42
C VAL A 38 -2.54 -8.11 -0.14
N GLU A 39 -2.05 -8.12 1.11
CA GLU A 39 -0.92 -8.96 1.53
C GLU A 39 -1.25 -10.46 1.50
N ALA A 40 -2.48 -10.82 1.85
CA ALA A 40 -2.94 -12.21 1.83
C ALA A 40 -3.21 -12.75 0.41
N LEU A 41 -3.24 -11.90 -0.62
CA LEU A 41 -3.50 -12.33 -1.99
C LEU A 41 -2.26 -12.98 -2.63
N PRO A 42 -2.43 -14.09 -3.36
CA PRO A 42 -1.36 -14.66 -4.19
C PRO A 42 -0.89 -13.64 -5.25
N ASP A 43 0.40 -13.69 -5.59
CA ASP A 43 1.02 -12.75 -6.54
C ASP A 43 0.31 -12.76 -7.90
N ALA A 44 -0.01 -13.95 -8.42
CA ALA A 44 -0.74 -14.09 -9.67
C ALA A 44 -2.12 -13.41 -9.66
N GLN A 45 -2.75 -13.29 -8.49
CA GLN A 45 -4.01 -12.58 -8.34
C GLN A 45 -3.80 -11.07 -8.24
N ARG A 46 -2.74 -10.63 -7.54
CA ARG A 46 -2.31 -9.23 -7.51
C ARG A 46 -1.98 -8.71 -8.91
N ASP A 47 -1.27 -9.49 -9.72
CA ASP A 47 -0.95 -9.15 -11.12
C ASP A 47 -2.20 -9.00 -11.97
N ARG A 48 -3.16 -9.92 -11.86
CA ARG A 48 -4.44 -9.85 -12.60
C ARG A 48 -5.24 -8.62 -12.20
N LEU A 49 -5.31 -8.31 -10.91
CA LEU A 49 -6.03 -7.14 -10.40
C LEU A 49 -5.33 -5.83 -10.81
N GLY A 50 -4.00 -5.83 -10.79
CA GLY A 50 -3.17 -4.72 -11.26
C GLY A 50 -3.35 -4.44 -12.74
N ALA A 51 -3.33 -5.49 -13.58
CA ALA A 51 -3.53 -5.38 -15.03
C ALA A 51 -4.95 -4.93 -15.40
N SER A 52 -5.97 -5.36 -14.64
CA SER A 52 -7.38 -5.01 -14.88
C SER A 52 -7.85 -3.75 -14.14
N GLY A 53 -7.05 -3.20 -13.23
CA GLY A 53 -7.42 -2.09 -12.35
C GLY A 53 -8.58 -2.42 -11.39
N SER A 54 -8.99 -3.69 -11.27
CA SER A 54 -10.23 -4.10 -10.63
C SER A 54 -10.09 -4.34 -9.12
N TRP A 55 -9.27 -3.55 -8.42
CA TRP A 55 -9.07 -3.69 -6.97
C TRP A 55 -10.34 -3.49 -6.15
N GLN A 56 -11.33 -2.75 -6.68
CA GLN A 56 -12.65 -2.55 -6.07
C GLN A 56 -13.52 -3.81 -6.03
N SER A 57 -13.15 -4.86 -6.78
CA SER A 57 -13.85 -6.15 -6.74
C SER A 57 -13.60 -6.92 -5.44
N LEU A 58 -12.58 -6.54 -4.67
CA LEU A 58 -12.24 -7.19 -3.40
C LEU A 58 -13.18 -6.70 -2.29
N PRO A 59 -13.77 -7.61 -1.50
CA PRO A 59 -14.63 -7.24 -0.39
C PRO A 59 -13.86 -6.44 0.66
N GLY A 60 -14.41 -5.30 1.08
CA GLY A 60 -13.75 -4.40 2.03
C GLY A 60 -12.83 -3.35 1.39
N ILE A 61 -12.63 -3.36 0.07
CA ILE A 61 -11.87 -2.33 -0.64
C ILE A 61 -12.81 -1.32 -1.28
N GLY A 62 -12.88 -0.13 -0.68
CA GLY A 62 -13.63 1.00 -1.23
C GLY A 62 -12.91 1.68 -2.41
N PRO A 63 -13.61 2.56 -3.16
CA PRO A 63 -13.08 3.19 -4.35
C PRO A 63 -11.84 4.05 -4.11
N LYS A 64 -11.76 4.72 -2.95
CA LYS A 64 -10.59 5.52 -2.55
C LYS A 64 -9.37 4.63 -2.30
N THR A 65 -9.57 3.52 -1.60
CA THR A 65 -8.52 2.55 -1.29
C THR A 65 -8.01 1.84 -2.55
N ALA A 66 -8.93 1.46 -3.44
CA ALA A 66 -8.56 0.88 -4.73
C ALA A 66 -7.72 1.83 -5.59
N LYS A 67 -8.03 3.13 -5.61
CA LYS A 67 -7.23 4.13 -6.33
C LYS A 67 -5.80 4.16 -5.81
N VAL A 68 -5.62 4.15 -4.49
CA VAL A 68 -4.29 4.12 -3.85
C VAL A 68 -3.51 2.87 -4.27
N ILE A 69 -4.15 1.70 -4.24
CA ILE A 69 -3.53 0.43 -4.63
C ILE A 69 -3.10 0.48 -6.10
N ALA A 70 -3.97 0.97 -6.99
CA ALA A 70 -3.67 1.09 -8.41
C ALA A 70 -2.48 2.03 -8.69
N GLN A 71 -2.41 3.17 -7.99
CA GLN A 71 -1.29 4.11 -8.13
C GLN A 71 0.03 3.49 -7.67
N ALA A 72 0.03 2.89 -6.48
CA ALA A 72 1.21 2.20 -5.93
C ALA A 72 1.66 1.04 -6.83
N TRP A 73 0.70 0.25 -7.35
CA TRP A 73 0.96 -0.87 -8.26
C TRP A 73 1.59 -0.40 -9.58
N ALA A 74 1.14 0.74 -10.11
CA ALA A 74 1.73 1.36 -11.30
C ALA A 74 3.12 1.97 -11.03
N GLY A 75 3.65 1.86 -9.82
CA GLY A 75 4.94 2.43 -9.41
C GLY A 75 4.90 3.92 -9.11
N HIS A 76 3.70 4.51 -9.04
CA HIS A 76 3.51 5.91 -8.67
C HIS A 76 3.26 6.05 -7.17
N GLU A 77 3.73 7.14 -6.56
CA GLU A 77 3.36 7.47 -5.19
C GLU A 77 1.87 7.87 -5.15
N PRO A 78 1.03 7.26 -4.29
CA PRO A 78 -0.39 7.59 -4.25
C PRO A 78 -0.67 9.03 -3.80
N ASP A 79 -1.54 9.74 -4.50
CA ASP A 79 -1.88 11.15 -4.18
C ASP A 79 -2.31 11.30 -2.72
N ALA A 80 -3.13 10.36 -2.23
CA ALA A 80 -3.63 10.38 -0.86
C ALA A 80 -2.49 10.31 0.19
N LEU A 81 -1.42 9.58 -0.12
CA LEU A 81 -0.24 9.52 0.74
C LEU A 81 0.54 10.83 0.70
N VAL A 82 0.73 11.42 -0.49
CA VAL A 82 1.43 12.70 -0.66
C VAL A 82 0.72 13.80 0.14
N GLU A 83 -0.60 13.92 0.01
CA GLU A 83 -1.41 14.90 0.74
C GLU A 83 -1.27 14.74 2.26
N LEU A 84 -1.35 13.50 2.74
CA LEU A 84 -1.18 13.20 4.17
C LEU A 84 0.23 13.51 4.67
N ARG A 85 1.26 13.26 3.86
CA ARG A 85 2.65 13.60 4.18
C ARG A 85 2.85 15.11 4.25
N MET A 86 2.27 15.87 3.33
CA MET A 86 2.36 17.32 3.33
C MET A 86 1.66 17.92 4.55
N ALA A 87 0.45 17.46 4.85
CA ALA A 87 -0.27 17.86 6.06
C ALA A 87 0.52 17.52 7.34
N ALA A 88 1.14 16.35 7.42
CA ALA A 88 1.95 15.96 8.58
C ALA A 88 3.27 16.74 8.70
N LYS A 89 3.87 17.15 7.58
CA LYS A 89 5.10 17.96 7.55
C LYS A 89 4.83 19.38 8.05
N ASP A 90 3.69 19.94 7.67
CA ASP A 90 3.22 21.24 8.18
C ASP A 90 3.01 21.22 9.71
N LEU A 91 2.64 20.06 10.26
CA LEU A 91 2.49 19.82 11.69
C LEU A 91 3.81 19.44 12.42
N GLY A 92 4.99 19.60 11.80
CA GLY A 92 6.29 19.40 12.44
C GLY A 92 6.86 17.96 12.41
N GLY A 93 6.42 17.09 11.49
CA GLY A 93 6.76 15.66 11.45
C GLY A 93 8.16 15.28 10.93
N GLY A 94 9.18 15.36 11.77
CA GLY A 94 10.58 15.04 11.43
C GLY A 94 11.03 13.56 11.44
N ALA A 95 10.20 12.58 11.81
CA ALA A 95 10.66 11.21 12.13
C ALA A 95 10.13 10.08 11.22
N LEU A 96 9.95 10.36 9.93
CA LEU A 96 9.22 9.47 9.00
C LEU A 96 9.91 8.12 8.69
N ARG A 97 11.24 8.01 8.79
CA ARG A 97 11.95 6.81 8.30
C ARG A 97 12.20 5.71 9.34
N SER A 98 12.13 6.01 10.65
CA SER A 98 12.45 5.01 11.69
C SER A 98 11.28 4.10 12.06
N ALA A 99 10.05 4.62 12.15
CA ALA A 99 8.91 3.82 12.61
C ALA A 99 8.52 2.72 11.61
N LEU A 100 8.59 2.99 10.31
CA LEU A 100 8.21 2.04 9.26
C LEU A 100 9.29 0.98 8.98
N ARG A 101 10.53 1.21 9.42
CA ARG A 101 11.60 0.20 9.28
C ARG A 101 11.49 -0.89 10.36
N GLY A 102 10.75 -0.64 11.45
CA GLY A 102 10.59 -1.57 12.57
C GLY A 102 9.72 -2.80 12.27
N ASP A 103 8.74 -2.69 11.36
CA ASP A 103 7.85 -3.80 10.97
C ASP A 103 8.41 -4.66 9.82
N LEU A 104 9.68 -4.46 9.45
CA LEU A 104 10.32 -5.16 8.34
C LEU A 104 10.97 -6.49 8.79
N HIS A 105 10.17 -7.45 9.23
CA HIS A 105 10.44 -8.89 9.26
C HIS A 105 9.06 -9.53 9.51
N VAL A 106 8.40 -10.20 8.56
CA VAL A 106 8.82 -11.41 7.85
C VAL A 106 8.09 -11.48 6.50
N HIS A 107 8.83 -11.40 5.40
CA HIS A 107 8.56 -12.18 4.18
C HIS A 107 9.93 -12.58 3.65
N SER A 108 10.53 -13.56 4.33
CA SER A 108 11.66 -14.32 3.81
C SER A 108 11.15 -15.29 2.75
N ASN A 109 11.95 -15.49 1.69
CA ASN A 109 11.72 -16.34 0.51
C ASN A 109 10.84 -15.65 -0.56
N TRP A 110 11.20 -15.51 -1.83
CA TRP A 110 12.07 -16.35 -2.66
C TRP A 110 12.29 -15.62 -4.01
N SER A 111 13.52 -15.40 -4.44
CA SER A 111 14.24 -16.18 -5.48
C SER A 111 13.41 -16.68 -6.66
N ASP A 112 13.76 -16.18 -7.84
CA ASP A 112 14.05 -16.94 -9.08
C ASP A 112 13.15 -18.15 -9.38
N GLY A 113 11.89 -17.88 -9.72
CA GLY A 113 10.97 -18.85 -10.31
C GLY A 113 10.96 -18.74 -11.84
N SER A 114 11.97 -19.35 -12.47
CA SER A 114 12.05 -19.79 -13.87
C SER A 114 10.81 -19.56 -14.77
N ALA A 115 10.93 -18.68 -15.76
CA ALA A 115 10.16 -18.75 -16.99
C ALA A 115 11.11 -18.90 -18.20
N ARG A 116 11.67 -20.11 -18.36
CA ARG A 116 11.98 -20.65 -19.69
C ARG A 116 10.78 -21.45 -20.17
N SER A 117 10.52 -21.37 -21.48
CA SER A 117 9.45 -21.99 -22.30
C SER A 117 8.44 -20.93 -22.74
N ARG A 118 8.41 -20.45 -23.99
CA ARG A 118 8.40 -21.23 -25.23
C ARG A 118 8.75 -20.35 -26.44
N ARG A 119 9.78 -20.73 -27.21
CA ARG A 119 9.66 -21.05 -28.64
C ARG A 119 10.91 -21.73 -29.13
#